data_AF-A0A3D0GZF7-F1
#
_entry.id   AF-A0A3D0GZF7-F1
#
_cell.length_a   1.000
_cell.length_b   1.000
_cell.length_c   1.000
_cell.angle_alpha   90.00
_cell.angle_beta   90.00
_cell.angle_gamma   90.00
#
_symmetry.space_group_name_H-M   'P 1'
#
loop_
_entity.id
_entity.type
_entity.pdbx_description
1 polymer ?
#
loop_
_entity_poly.entity_id
_entity_poly.type
_entity_poly.pdbx_seq_one_letter_code
_entity_poly.pdbx_strand_id
1 'polypeptide(L)'
;MEIGKIEGYAGAQQPKVQEMENKAEAQKRSEAVKEAEGRGSTDRVQLSKDYQELSKVKRVTMEMPDIRGERVDQLRGMIANNTYEINPNKIADKMLGELI
;
A
#
# COMPACT_ATOMS: atom_id res chain seq x y z
N MET A 1 -72.14 -4.56 13.99
CA MET A 1 -71.03 -3.62 13.76
C MET A 1 -69.84 -4.13 14.55
N GLU A 2 -68.76 -4.37 13.81
CA GLU A 2 -67.34 -4.43 14.14
C GLU A 2 -66.79 -5.32 15.27
N ILE A 3 -65.77 -6.08 14.86
CA ILE A 3 -65.01 -7.08 15.60
C ILE A 3 -63.76 -6.38 16.12
N GLY A 4 -63.72 -6.03 17.40
CA GLY A 4 -62.50 -5.58 18.06
C GLY A 4 -61.69 -6.79 18.53
N LYS A 5 -60.62 -7.13 17.79
CA LYS A 5 -59.63 -8.12 18.22
C LYS A 5 -58.94 -7.65 19.50
N ILE A 6 -58.97 -8.48 20.54
CA ILE A 6 -58.11 -8.38 21.71
C ILE A 6 -56.96 -9.36 21.48
N GLU A 7 -55.85 -8.87 20.96
CA GLU A 7 -54.60 -9.65 20.87
C GLU A 7 -53.86 -9.60 22.20
N GLY A 8 -53.41 -10.78 22.59
CA GLY A 8 -52.99 -11.10 23.94
C GLY A 8 -51.70 -10.43 24.38
N TYR A 9 -51.60 -10.35 25.70
CA TYR A 9 -50.39 -10.11 26.47
C TYR A 9 -49.23 -11.00 25.97
N ALA A 10 -48.33 -10.43 25.17
CA ALA A 10 -46.99 -10.96 24.96
C ALA A 10 -46.03 -10.20 25.88
N GLY A 11 -45.88 -10.73 27.10
CA GLY A 11 -44.93 -10.26 28.08
C GLY A 11 -43.49 -10.41 27.56
N ALA A 12 -42.73 -9.33 27.71
CA ALA A 12 -41.32 -9.21 27.41
C ALA A 12 -40.46 -10.26 28.14
N GLN A 13 -39.42 -10.76 27.45
CA GLN A 13 -38.19 -11.41 27.93
C GLN A 13 -37.50 -12.05 26.70
N GLN A 14 -36.24 -11.87 26.30
CA GLN A 14 -35.09 -11.02 26.65
C GLN A 14 -34.16 -11.02 25.41
N PRO A 15 -33.59 -9.89 24.93
CA PRO A 15 -32.60 -9.91 23.85
C PRO A 15 -31.17 -10.27 24.30
N LYS A 16 -30.92 -10.48 25.61
CA LYS A 16 -29.56 -10.59 26.18
C LYS A 16 -28.86 -11.95 25.99
N VAL A 17 -29.59 -13.03 25.71
CA VAL A 17 -28.99 -14.37 25.54
C VAL A 17 -28.33 -14.55 24.17
N GLN A 18 -28.92 -14.00 23.11
CA GLN A 18 -28.38 -14.11 21.74
C GLN A 18 -27.07 -13.32 21.56
N GLU A 19 -26.90 -12.21 22.28
CA GLU A 19 -25.68 -11.39 22.21
C GLU A 19 -24.50 -12.03 22.96
N MET A 20 -24.76 -12.83 24.00
CA MET A 20 -23.73 -13.57 24.73
C MET A 20 -23.22 -14.78 23.94
N GLU A 21 -24.09 -15.50 23.22
CA GLU A 21 -23.70 -16.65 22.37
C GLU A 21 -22.82 -16.19 21.19
N ASN A 22 -23.21 -15.11 20.50
CA ASN A 22 -22.42 -14.54 19.41
C ASN A 22 -21.04 -14.05 19.87
N LYS A 23 -20.94 -13.51 21.09
CA LYS A 23 -19.67 -13.04 21.66
C LYS A 23 -18.76 -14.20 22.08
N ALA A 24 -19.33 -15.30 22.56
CA ALA A 24 -18.60 -16.51 22.93
C ALA A 24 -18.09 -17.28 21.70
N GLU A 25 -18.87 -17.34 20.62
CA GLU A 25 -18.40 -17.90 19.34
C GLU A 25 -17.33 -17.03 18.68
N ALA A 26 -17.48 -15.70 18.72
CA ALA A 26 -16.46 -14.77 18.21
C ALA A 26 -15.15 -14.88 18.99
N GLN A 27 -15.21 -15.07 20.32
CA GLN A 27 -14.03 -15.27 21.16
C GLN A 27 -13.35 -16.61 20.86
N LYS A 28 -14.09 -17.72 20.77
CA LYS A 28 -13.52 -19.03 20.38
C LYS A 28 -12.91 -19.03 18.99
N ARG A 29 -13.52 -18.32 18.03
CA ARG A 29 -12.98 -18.17 16.67
C ARG A 29 -11.72 -17.30 16.66
N SER A 30 -11.65 -16.28 17.52
CA SER A 30 -10.45 -15.44 17.67
C SER A 30 -9.29 -16.17 18.37
N GLU A 31 -9.59 -17.07 19.30
CA GLU A 31 -8.61 -17.92 19.98
C GLU A 31 -8.11 -19.03 19.05
N ALA A 32 -8.99 -19.65 18.24
CA ALA A 32 -8.61 -20.62 17.23
C ALA A 32 -7.76 -20.01 16.09
N VAL A 33 -7.99 -18.74 15.74
CA VAL A 33 -7.15 -18.01 14.76
C VAL A 33 -5.77 -17.69 15.37
N LYS A 34 -5.69 -17.29 16.64
CA LYS A 34 -4.41 -17.07 17.33
C LYS A 34 -3.62 -18.37 17.56
N GLU A 35 -4.30 -19.49 17.80
CA GLU A 35 -3.65 -20.80 17.94
C GLU A 35 -3.19 -21.35 16.58
N ALA A 36 -3.89 -21.02 15.49
CA ALA A 36 -3.45 -21.34 14.12
C ALA A 36 -2.23 -20.51 13.68
N GLU A 37 -2.08 -19.25 14.14
CA GLU A 37 -0.88 -18.45 13.92
C GLU A 37 0.34 -18.95 14.71
N GLY A 38 0.12 -19.66 15.84
CA GLY A 38 1.20 -20.21 16.68
C GLY A 38 1.72 -21.59 16.28
N ARG A 39 1.00 -22.34 15.42
CA ARG A 39 1.31 -23.74 15.08
C ARG A 39 1.91 -23.95 13.68
N GLY A 40 2.19 -22.87 12.96
CA GLY A 40 2.87 -22.89 11.67
C GLY A 40 4.20 -22.16 11.75
N SER A 41 5.22 -22.80 12.32
CA SER A 41 6.61 -22.41 12.07
C SER A 41 6.94 -22.76 10.62
N THR A 42 6.39 -22.00 9.68
CA THR A 42 6.82 -22.04 8.29
C THR A 42 8.26 -21.55 8.26
N ASP A 43 9.17 -22.36 7.74
CA ASP A 43 10.55 -21.94 7.49
C ASP A 43 10.52 -20.65 6.66
N ARG A 44 10.85 -19.54 7.30
CA ARG A 44 10.83 -18.22 6.69
C ARG A 44 12.17 -17.96 6.05
N VAL A 45 12.25 -18.21 4.74
CA VAL A 45 13.39 -17.77 3.93
C VAL A 45 13.29 -16.25 3.72
N GLN A 46 14.28 -15.51 4.21
CA GLN A 46 14.44 -14.08 3.91
C GLN A 46 15.65 -13.93 2.98
N LEU A 47 15.50 -13.14 1.92
CA LEU A 47 16.64 -12.80 1.07
C LEU A 47 17.64 -11.95 1.84
N SER A 48 18.92 -12.06 1.47
CA SER A 48 20.00 -11.26 2.05
C SER A 48 19.67 -9.76 1.97
N LYS A 49 20.18 -8.99 2.93
CA LYS A 49 19.97 -7.53 2.99
C LYS A 49 20.39 -6.86 1.68
N ASP A 50 21.54 -7.24 1.14
CA ASP A 50 22.09 -6.71 -0.10
C ASP A 50 21.16 -6.93 -1.30
N TYR A 51 20.53 -8.12 -1.40
CA TYR A 51 19.57 -8.37 -2.47
C TYR A 51 18.32 -7.52 -2.29
N GLN A 52 17.83 -7.37 -1.05
CA GLN A 52 16.65 -6.54 -0.79
C GLN A 52 16.91 -5.09 -1.19
N GLU A 53 18.10 -4.55 -0.91
CA GLU A 53 18.51 -3.21 -1.34
C GLU A 53 18.58 -3.09 -2.86
N LEU A 54 19.25 -4.03 -3.53
CA LEU A 54 19.33 -4.04 -4.99
C LEU A 54 17.94 -4.13 -5.65
N SER A 55 17.04 -4.94 -5.08
CA SER A 55 15.67 -5.09 -5.59
C SER A 55 14.85 -3.80 -5.46
N LYS A 56 15.06 -3.04 -4.38
CA LYS A 56 14.43 -1.72 -4.18
C LYS A 56 14.96 -0.72 -5.21
N VAL A 57 16.29 -0.66 -5.41
CA VAL A 57 16.90 0.23 -6.42
C VAL A 57 16.38 -0.11 -7.81
N LYS A 58 16.38 -1.40 -8.19
CA LYS A 58 15.85 -1.87 -9.48
C LYS A 58 14.38 -1.48 -9.68
N ARG A 59 13.56 -1.61 -8.64
CA ARG A 59 12.14 -1.22 -8.69
C ARG A 59 11.99 0.29 -8.92
N VAL A 60 12.71 1.11 -8.16
CA VAL A 60 12.67 2.57 -8.33
C VAL A 60 13.10 2.97 -9.73
N THR A 61 14.16 2.36 -10.27
CA THR A 61 14.61 2.65 -11.64
C THR A 61 13.57 2.24 -12.70
N MET A 62 12.81 1.17 -12.47
CA MET A 62 11.74 0.72 -13.38
C MET A 62 10.46 1.55 -13.28
N GLU A 63 10.16 2.10 -12.10
CA GLU A 63 9.01 2.97 -11.86
C GLU A 63 9.26 4.42 -12.28
N MET A 64 10.53 4.79 -12.49
CA MET A 64 10.88 6.12 -13.00
C MET A 64 10.37 6.31 -14.43
N PRO A 65 9.78 7.48 -14.73
CA PRO A 65 9.35 7.79 -16.08
C PRO A 65 10.56 7.90 -17.02
N ASP A 66 10.40 7.42 -18.26
CA ASP A 66 11.42 7.53 -19.32
C ASP A 66 11.87 8.99 -19.54
N ILE A 67 10.94 9.93 -19.35
CA ILE A 67 11.18 11.37 -19.48
C ILE A 67 10.87 12.05 -18.15
N ARG A 68 11.87 12.75 -17.60
CA ARG A 68 11.70 13.61 -16.43
C ARG A 68 11.10 14.96 -16.84
N GLY A 69 9.77 15.00 -17.00
CA GLY A 69 9.02 16.17 -17.47
C GLY A 69 9.38 17.47 -16.76
N GLU A 70 9.41 17.47 -15.42
CA GLU A 70 9.78 18.64 -14.62
C GLU A 70 11.14 19.24 -15.02
N ARG A 71 12.15 18.40 -15.25
CA ARG A 71 13.49 18.85 -15.66
C ARG A 71 13.47 19.44 -17.06
N VAL A 72 12.65 18.88 -17.95
CA VAL A 72 12.47 19.42 -19.31
C VAL A 72 11.81 20.79 -19.25
N ASP A 73 10.77 20.96 -18.44
CA ASP A 73 10.05 22.23 -18.31
C ASP A 73 10.93 23.32 -17.69
N GLN A 74 11.73 22.98 -16.67
CA GLN A 74 12.75 23.87 -16.11
C GLN A 74 13.75 24.34 -17.17
N LEU A 75 14.28 23.41 -17.99
CA LEU A 75 15.21 23.74 -19.08
C LEU A 75 14.55 24.62 -20.14
N ARG A 76 13.33 24.30 -20.55
CA ARG A 76 12.54 25.12 -21.49
C ARG A 76 12.34 26.54 -20.96
N GLY A 77 12.03 26.69 -19.67
CA GLY A 77 11.89 28.00 -19.01
C GLY A 77 13.20 28.81 -19.02
N MET A 78 14.33 28.18 -18.70
CA MET A 78 15.64 28.85 -18.75
C MET A 78 16.02 29.28 -20.17
N ILE A 79 15.71 28.47 -21.17
CA ILE A 79 15.94 28.82 -22.58
C ILE A 79 15.04 29.99 -23.00
N ALA A 80 13.74 29.95 -22.68
CA ALA A 80 12.79 31.01 -23.01
C ALA A 80 13.16 32.36 -22.36
N ASN A 81 13.68 32.32 -21.13
CA ASN A 81 14.13 33.49 -20.39
C ASN A 81 15.57 33.91 -20.72
N ASN A 82 16.22 33.23 -21.67
CA ASN A 82 17.60 33.46 -22.08
C ASN A 82 18.63 33.39 -20.92
N THR A 83 18.31 32.62 -19.87
CA THR A 83 19.17 32.39 -18.70
C THR A 83 19.89 31.04 -18.74
N TYR A 84 19.68 30.27 -19.79
CA TYR A 84 20.38 29.00 -20.01
C TYR A 84 21.84 29.26 -20.44
N GLU A 85 22.77 28.97 -19.54
CA GLU A 85 24.21 29.09 -19.81
C GLU A 85 24.77 27.81 -20.41
N ILE A 86 25.43 27.94 -21.56
CA ILE A 86 26.10 26.83 -22.24
C ILE A 86 27.53 26.73 -21.69
N ASN A 87 27.90 25.56 -21.16
CA ASN A 87 29.26 25.27 -20.71
C ASN A 87 30.01 24.45 -21.78
N PRO A 88 31.00 25.03 -22.49
CA PRO A 88 31.71 24.34 -23.56
C PRO A 88 32.52 23.11 -23.10
N ASN A 89 33.09 23.16 -21.89
CA ASN A 89 33.87 22.04 -21.35
C ASN A 89 32.98 20.82 -21.12
N LYS A 90 31.77 21.02 -20.57
CA LYS A 90 30.80 19.92 -20.41
C LYS A 90 30.39 19.29 -21.73
N ILE A 91 30.33 20.07 -22.81
CA ILE A 91 30.03 19.56 -24.15
C ILE A 91 31.20 18.70 -24.65
N ALA A 92 32.42 19.22 -24.56
CA ALA A 92 33.62 18.48 -24.97
C ALA A 92 33.79 17.17 -24.20
N ASP A 93 33.59 17.19 -22.88
CA ASP A 93 33.64 15.98 -22.02
C ASP A 93 32.62 14.93 -22.47
N LYS A 94 31.41 15.35 -22.85
CA LYS A 94 30.36 14.44 -23.35
C LYS A 94 30.68 13.88 -24.73
N MET A 95 31.18 14.72 -25.63
CA MET A 95 31.62 14.28 -26.95
C MET A 95 32.74 13.24 -26.87
N LEU A 96 33.74 13.47 -26.01
CA LEU A 96 34.85 12.54 -25.82
C LEU A 96 34.41 11.26 -25.10
N GLY A 97 33.59 11.37 -24.06
CA GLY A 97 33.10 10.22 -23.30
C GLY A 97 32.16 9.29 -24.05
N GLU A 98 31.53 9.73 -25.15
CA GLU A 98 30.72 8.87 -26.02
C GLU A 98 31.55 8.16 -27.11
N LEU A 99 32.78 8.60 -27.36
CA LEU A 99 33.68 8.01 -28.38
C LEU A 99 34.49 6.81 -27.86
N ILE A 100 34.54 6.60 -26.54
CA ILE A 100 35.33 5.57 -25.85
C ILE A 100 34.39 4.59 -25.14
#